data_AF-A0A6N0LLI2-F1
#
_entry.id   AF-A0A6N0LLI2-F1
#
_cell.length_a   1.000
_cell.length_b   1.000
_cell.length_c   1.000
_cell.angle_alpha   90.00
_cell.angle_beta   90.00
_cell.angle_gamma   90.00
#
_symmetry.space_group_name_H-M   'P 1'
#
loop_
_entity.id
_entity.type
_entity.pdbx_description
1 polymer ?
#
loop_
_entity_poly.entity_id
_entity_poly.type
_entity_poly.pdbx_seq_one_letter_code
_entity_poly.pdbx_strand_id
1 'polypeptide(L)'
;MHVITHARIIEAMHKWPQAETALDGWYRTIKANDPKDFAEMKQLFPAVDKVGKFHVFDIGGNKIRLIAVVMYQAKRVYIRHVLSHKEYDKGHWKEG
;
A
#
# COMPACT_ATOMS: atom_id res chain seq x y z
N MET A 1 -1.18 4.36 12.28
CA MET A 1 -2.26 4.64 11.30
C MET A 1 -3.36 3.58 11.38
N HIS A 2 -4.62 3.92 11.13
CA HIS A 2 -5.72 2.96 10.97
C HIS A 2 -5.93 2.57 9.49
N VAL A 3 -5.78 1.30 9.17
CA VAL A 3 -6.03 0.75 7.82
C VAL A 3 -7.51 0.34 7.71
N ILE A 4 -8.29 1.11 6.96
CA ILE A 4 -9.75 0.96 6.87
C ILE A 4 -10.12 -0.35 6.16
N THR A 5 -9.34 -0.75 5.15
CA THR A 5 -9.65 -1.87 4.25
C THR A 5 -8.68 -3.03 4.44
N HIS A 6 -8.50 -3.49 5.68
CA HIS A 6 -7.58 -4.59 5.99
C HIS A 6 -7.91 -5.89 5.22
N ALA A 7 -9.19 -6.15 4.92
CA ALA A 7 -9.63 -7.30 4.13
C ALA A 7 -8.88 -7.45 2.79
N ARG A 8 -8.55 -6.33 2.10
CA ARG A 8 -7.78 -6.38 0.85
C ARG A 8 -6.36 -6.92 1.00
N ILE A 9 -5.77 -6.77 2.18
CA ILE A 9 -4.46 -7.37 2.48
C ILE A 9 -4.62 -8.87 2.62
N ILE A 10 -5.63 -9.33 3.37
CA ILE A 10 -5.91 -10.75 3.55
C ILE A 10 -6.22 -11.44 2.22
N GLU A 11 -7.06 -10.82 1.38
CA GLU A 11 -7.34 -11.30 0.02
C GLU A 11 -6.06 -11.38 -0.83
N ALA A 12 -5.18 -10.38 -0.74
CA ALA A 12 -3.91 -10.37 -1.45
C ALA A 12 -2.94 -11.45 -0.93
N MET A 13 -2.92 -11.73 0.38
CA MET A 13 -2.13 -12.81 0.97
C MET A 13 -2.58 -14.17 0.43
N HIS A 14 -3.90 -14.41 0.35
CA HIS A 14 -4.43 -15.63 -0.26
C HIS A 14 -4.14 -15.71 -1.77
N LYS A 15 -4.26 -14.59 -2.50
CA LYS A 15 -3.99 -14.54 -3.95
C LYS A 15 -2.50 -14.74 -4.27
N TRP A 16 -1.61 -14.25 -3.40
CA TRP A 16 -0.15 -14.33 -3.58
C TRP A 16 0.53 -14.81 -2.29
N PRO A 17 0.45 -16.12 -1.97
CA PRO A 17 1.05 -16.67 -0.75
C PRO A 17 2.56 -16.38 -0.62
N GLN A 18 3.27 -16.34 -1.76
CA GLN A 18 4.70 -15.98 -1.80
C GLN A 18 5.02 -14.55 -1.34
N ALA A 19 4.01 -13.69 -1.20
CA ALA A 19 4.14 -12.31 -0.73
C ALA A 19 3.49 -12.07 0.63
N GLU A 20 2.97 -13.11 1.29
CA GLU A 20 2.24 -13.01 2.55
C GLU A 20 3.06 -12.29 3.63
N THR A 21 4.30 -12.72 3.87
CA THR A 21 5.19 -12.10 4.86
C THR A 21 5.45 -10.62 4.55
N ALA A 22 5.56 -10.25 3.28
CA ALA A 22 5.78 -8.86 2.87
C ALA A 22 4.53 -8.00 3.07
N LEU A 23 3.34 -8.54 2.78
CA LEU A 23 2.06 -7.88 3.02
C LEU A 23 1.80 -7.68 4.53
N ASP A 24 2.09 -8.70 5.35
CA ASP A 24 1.98 -8.60 6.81
C ASP A 24 2.98 -7.58 7.37
N GLY A 25 4.23 -7.62 6.91
CA GLY A 25 5.26 -6.65 7.28
C GLY A 25 4.83 -5.22 6.96
N TRP A 26 4.30 -4.97 5.76
CA TRP A 26 3.76 -3.66 5.40
C TRP A 26 2.63 -3.23 6.36
N TYR A 27 1.68 -4.12 6.62
CA TYR A 27 0.53 -3.83 7.50
C TYR A 27 0.96 -3.49 8.93
N ARG A 28 1.88 -4.26 9.50
CA ARG A 28 2.42 -4.01 10.85
C ARG A 28 3.15 -2.68 10.92
N THR A 29 4.03 -2.40 9.95
CA THR A 29 4.80 -1.14 9.90
C THR A 29 3.87 0.06 9.80
N ILE A 30 2.90 0.08 8.88
CA ILE A 30 1.99 1.22 8.75
C ILE A 30 1.07 1.37 9.96
N LYS A 31 0.66 0.26 10.60
CA LYS A 31 -0.20 0.29 11.79
C LYS A 31 0.52 0.87 13.01
N ALA A 32 1.80 0.51 13.19
CA ALA A 32 2.63 0.92 14.33
C ALA A 32 3.13 2.36 14.25
N ASN A 33 3.05 3.00 13.08
CA ASN A 33 3.58 4.35 12.86
C ASN A 33 2.48 5.33 12.45
N ASP A 34 2.67 6.62 12.74
CA ASP A 34 1.79 7.72 12.35
C ASP A 34 2.59 8.79 11.60
N PRO A 35 3.06 8.50 10.35
CA PRO A 35 3.76 9.50 9.56
C PRO A 35 2.85 10.72 9.37
N LYS A 36 3.42 11.92 9.41
CA LYS A 36 2.68 13.19 9.31
C LYS A 36 2.53 13.68 7.87
N ASP A 37 3.42 13.24 6.99
CA ASP A 37 3.42 13.61 5.58
C ASP A 37 4.08 12.54 4.70
N PHE A 38 4.22 12.86 3.41
CA PHE A 38 4.84 11.96 2.44
C PHE A 38 6.34 11.76 2.68
N ALA A 39 7.06 12.74 3.23
CA ALA A 39 8.48 12.59 3.49
C ALA A 39 8.71 11.58 4.62
N GLU A 40 7.94 11.67 5.71
CA GLU A 40 7.96 10.67 6.78
C GLU A 40 7.48 9.30 6.29
N MET A 41 6.46 9.25 5.42
CA MET A 41 6.02 7.99 4.78
C MET A 41 7.15 7.34 3.97
N LYS A 42 7.94 8.15 3.25
CA LYS A 42 9.07 7.69 2.43
C LYS A 42 10.26 7.23 3.29
N GLN A 43 10.40 7.74 4.52
CA GLN A 43 11.37 7.18 5.47
C GLN A 43 10.97 5.76 5.93
N LEU A 44 9.67 5.50 6.14
CA LEU A 44 9.17 4.17 6.51
C LEU A 44 9.21 3.19 5.32
N PHE A 45 8.91 3.69 4.13
CA PHE A 45 8.85 2.89 2.90
C PHE A 45 9.63 3.62 1.79
N PRO A 46 10.95 3.42 1.66
CA PRO A 46 11.79 4.17 0.72
C PRO A 46 11.36 4.11 -0.74
N ALA A 47 10.78 2.98 -1.15
CA ALA A 47 10.27 2.76 -2.50
C ALA A 47 8.82 3.26 -2.71
N VAL A 48 8.22 3.95 -1.73
CA VAL A 48 6.88 4.51 -1.90
C VAL A 48 6.92 5.67 -2.89
N ASP A 49 5.97 5.64 -3.81
CA ASP A 49 5.73 6.71 -4.78
C ASP A 49 4.37 7.35 -4.58
N LYS A 50 4.24 8.57 -5.10
CA LYS A 50 3.00 9.34 -5.09
C LYS A 50 2.55 9.61 -6.52
N VAL A 51 1.35 9.14 -6.86
CA VAL A 51 0.72 9.34 -8.18
C VAL A 51 -0.61 10.07 -7.95
N GLY A 52 -0.61 11.39 -8.14
CA GLY A 52 -1.74 12.24 -7.78
C GLY A 52 -2.07 12.12 -6.28
N LYS A 53 -3.28 11.67 -5.96
CA LYS A 53 -3.75 11.43 -4.58
C LYS A 53 -3.29 10.08 -3.99
N PHE A 54 -2.76 9.19 -4.82
CA PHE A 54 -2.43 7.82 -4.43
C PHE A 54 -0.99 7.68 -3.95
N HIS A 55 -0.81 6.81 -2.98
CA HIS A 55 0.47 6.26 -2.56
C HIS A 55 0.57 4.84 -3.12
N VAL A 56 1.69 4.55 -3.77
CA VAL A 56 1.96 3.28 -4.42
C VAL A 56 3.13 2.64 -3.69
N PHE A 57 2.89 1.48 -3.10
CA PHE A 57 3.89 0.73 -2.34
C PHE A 57 4.31 -0.52 -3.10
N ASP A 58 5.61 -0.76 -3.14
CA ASP A 58 6.20 -1.97 -3.69
C ASP A 58 6.24 -3.07 -2.64
N ILE A 59 5.63 -4.21 -2.95
CA ILE A 59 5.52 -5.35 -2.02
C ILE A 59 6.18 -6.59 -2.62
N GLY A 60 6.88 -7.34 -1.77
CA GLY A 60 7.44 -8.66 -2.10
C GLY A 60 8.56 -8.63 -3.14
N GLY A 61 9.43 -7.62 -3.10
CA GLY A 61 10.52 -7.45 -4.07
C GLY A 61 9.99 -6.97 -5.42
N ASN A 62 9.22 -5.88 -5.43
CA ASN A 62 8.67 -5.24 -6.63
C ASN A 62 7.60 -6.07 -7.40
N LYS A 63 7.11 -7.18 -6.83
CA LYS A 63 6.15 -8.09 -7.50
C LYS A 63 4.71 -7.57 -7.48
N ILE A 64 4.35 -6.87 -6.40
CA ILE A 64 2.99 -6.40 -6.12
C ILE A 64 3.01 -4.89 -5.88
N ARG A 65 1.92 -4.24 -6.25
CA ARG A 65 1.63 -2.83 -6.02
C ARG A 65 0.42 -2.70 -5.12
N LEU A 66 0.63 -2.17 -3.93
CA LEU A 66 -0.45 -1.77 -3.03
C LEU A 66 -0.70 -0.28 -3.24
N ILE A 67 -1.92 0.06 -3.62
CA ILE A 67 -2.32 1.41 -4.01
C ILE A 67 -3.31 1.93 -2.98
N ALA A 68 -2.98 3.03 -2.32
CA ALA A 68 -3.77 3.56 -1.22
C ALA A 68 -3.93 5.08 -1.26
N VAL A 69 -5.02 5.57 -0.67
CA VAL A 69 -5.16 6.97 -0.27
C VAL A 69 -4.75 7.07 1.20
N VAL A 70 -3.83 7.99 1.49
CA VAL A 70 -3.34 8.23 2.85
C VAL A 70 -3.86 9.58 3.31
N MET A 71 -4.62 9.57 4.41
CA MET A 71 -5.14 10.76 5.07
C MET A 71 -4.34 10.98 6.35
N TYR A 72 -3.25 11.75 6.23
CA TYR A 72 -2.29 11.97 7.31
C TYR A 72 -2.92 12.55 8.57
N GLN A 73 -3.70 13.64 8.45
CA GLN A 73 -4.38 14.28 9.58
C GLN A 73 -5.37 13.35 10.29
N ALA A 74 -6.13 12.57 9.51
CA ALA A 74 -7.10 11.62 10.04
C ALA A 74 -6.46 10.32 10.53
N LYS A 75 -5.15 10.16 10.35
CA LYS A 75 -4.37 8.95 10.61
C LYS A 75 -4.97 7.69 9.99
N ARG A 76 -5.49 7.80 8.76
CA ARG A 76 -6.19 6.72 8.05
C ARG A 76 -5.56 6.36 6.71
N VAL A 77 -5.54 5.06 6.40
CA VAL A 77 -5.14 4.53 5.10
C VAL A 77 -6.30 3.76 4.50
N TYR A 78 -6.64 4.09 3.26
CA TYR A 78 -7.65 3.38 2.47
C TYR A 78 -6.99 2.71 1.27
N ILE A 79 -6.94 1.38 1.26
CA ILE A 79 -6.36 0.61 0.15
C ILE A 79 -7.40 0.51 -0.95
N ARG A 80 -7.10 1.09 -2.12
CA ARG A 80 -7.95 1.00 -3.31
C ARG A 80 -7.75 -0.33 -4.01
N HIS A 81 -6.50 -0.69 -4.27
CA HIS A 81 -6.15 -1.88 -5.04
C HIS A 81 -4.88 -2.54 -4.50
N VAL A 82 -4.80 -3.86 -4.67
CA VAL A 82 -3.55 -4.61 -4.56
C VAL A 82 -3.41 -5.41 -5.86
N LEU A 83 -2.39 -5.11 -6.64
CA LEU A 83 -2.24 -5.56 -8.02
C LEU A 83 -0.88 -6.22 -8.22
N SER A 84 -0.76 -7.15 -9.16
CA SER A 84 0.54 -7.51 -9.71
C SER A 84 1.17 -6.31 -10.45
N HIS A 85 2.49 -6.33 -10.63
CA HIS A 85 3.17 -5.32 -11.44
C HIS A 85 2.56 -5.16 -12.84
N LYS A 86 2.24 -6.28 -13.50
CA LYS A 86 1.60 -6.28 -14.83
C LYS A 86 0.21 -5.63 -14.84
N GLU A 87 -0.61 -5.87 -13.81
CA GLU A 87 -1.94 -5.26 -13.69
C GLU A 87 -1.83 -3.76 -13.39
N TYR A 88 -0.83 -3.35 -12.60
CA TYR A 88 -0.54 -1.95 -12.33
C TYR A 88 -0.14 -1.18 -13.60
N ASP A 89 0.71 -1.76 -14.45
CA ASP A 89 1.22 -1.10 -15.65
C ASP A 89 0.12 -0.80 -16.69
N LYS A 90 -0.96 -1.59 -16.69
CA LYS A 90 -2.14 -1.32 -17.54
C LYS A 90 -2.82 0.02 -17.22
N GLY A 91 -2.60 0.57 -16.03
CA GLY A 91 -3.01 1.93 -15.68
C GLY A 91 -4.49 2.12 -15.32
N HIS A 92 -5.35 1.11 -15.50
CA HIS A 92 -6.79 1.21 -15.21
C HIS A 92 -7.12 1.61 -13.76
N TRP A 93 -6.22 1.34 -12.81
CA TRP A 93 -6.39 1.73 -11.40
C TRP A 93 -6.36 3.25 -11.17
N LYS A 94 -5.90 4.03 -12.16
CA LYS A 94 -5.87 5.50 -12.11
C LYS A 94 -7.26 6.11 -12.38
N GLU A 95 -8.16 5.34 -12.98
CA GLU A 95 -9.52 5.75 -13.31
C GLU A 95 -10.41 5.55 -12.07
N GLY A 96 -10.41 6.51 -11.13
CA GLY A 96 -11.29 6.50 -9.95
C GLY A 96 -10.98 7.41 -8.77
#